data_AF-A0A2X2C1P8-F1
#
_entry.id   AF-A0A2X2C1P8-F1
#
_cell.length_a   1.000
_cell.length_b   1.000
_cell.length_c   1.000
_cell.angle_alpha   90.00
_cell.angle_beta   90.00
_cell.angle_gamma   90.00
#
_symmetry.space_group_name_H-M   'P 1'
#
loop_
_entity.id
_entity.type
_entity.pdbx_description
1 polymer ?
#
loop_
_entity_poly.entity_id
_entity_poly.type
_entity_poly.pdbx_seq_one_letter_code
_entity_poly.pdbx_strand_id
1 'polypeptide(L)'
;MNTGWNGTGKRISIKDTRAIIDAILNGDIDKAETQTLPVFNLAIPTALPGVNSEILDPRDTYADKAQWDVKADDLADRFVKNFDKYTDTPVGQALTKVGPKR
;
A
#
# COMPACT_ATOMS: atom_id res chain seq x y z
N MET A 1 -5.13 -2.39 -4.53
CA MET A 1 -5.60 -1.02 -4.83
C MET A 1 -6.40 -0.49 -3.65
N ASN A 2 -6.07 0.69 -3.11
CA ASN A 2 -6.85 1.36 -2.07
C ASN A 2 -7.91 2.25 -2.73
N THR A 3 -9.20 2.00 -2.48
CA THR A 3 -10.33 2.85 -2.92
C THR A 3 -10.94 3.65 -1.76
N GLY A 4 -10.25 3.65 -0.61
CA GLY A 4 -10.64 4.34 0.61
C GLY A 4 -10.06 5.75 0.67
N TRP A 5 -9.30 6.03 1.74
CA TRP A 5 -8.81 7.36 2.11
C TRP A 5 -7.28 7.46 2.07
N ASN A 6 -6.78 8.69 2.00
CA ASN A 6 -5.35 9.02 2.09
C ASN A 6 -5.04 9.90 3.32
N GLY A 7 -3.78 10.35 3.44
CA GLY A 7 -3.30 11.14 4.58
C GLY A 7 -4.01 12.48 4.80
N THR A 8 -4.67 13.02 3.77
CA THR A 8 -5.47 14.25 3.88
C THR A 8 -6.86 14.02 4.50
N GLY A 9 -7.23 12.76 4.77
CA GLY A 9 -8.57 12.38 5.23
C GLY A 9 -9.63 12.42 4.12
N LYS A 10 -9.24 12.68 2.87
CA LYS A 10 -10.13 12.61 1.70
C LYS A 10 -10.12 11.21 1.09
N ARG A 11 -11.23 10.86 0.46
CA ARG A 11 -11.29 9.66 -0.38
C ARG A 11 -10.43 9.86 -1.62
N ILE A 12 -9.78 8.79 -2.06
CA ILE A 12 -9.07 8.75 -3.35
C ILE A 12 -10.12 8.99 -4.45
N SER A 13 -9.79 9.85 -5.42
CA SER A 13 -10.74 10.23 -6.45
C SER A 13 -11.10 9.03 -7.33
N ILE A 14 -12.36 8.98 -7.80
CA ILE A 14 -12.78 7.93 -8.74
C ILE A 14 -12.02 8.02 -10.06
N LYS A 15 -11.57 9.23 -10.45
CA LYS A 15 -10.75 9.46 -11.64
C LYS A 15 -9.41 8.75 -11.50
N ASP A 16 -8.71 8.95 -10.39
CA ASP A 16 -7.41 8.30 -10.14
C ASP A 16 -7.56 6.79 -10.03
N THR A 17 -8.62 6.32 -9.34
CA THR A 17 -8.90 4.89 -9.21
C THR A 17 -9.10 4.23 -10.58
N ARG A 18 -9.86 4.88 -11.48
CA ARG A 18 -10.06 4.38 -12.85
C ARG A 18 -8.77 4.38 -13.65
N ALA A 19 -7.96 5.44 -13.57
CA ALA A 19 -6.66 5.49 -14.24
C ALA A 19 -5.70 4.40 -13.76
N ILE A 20 -5.70 4.08 -12.45
CA ILE A 20 -4.93 2.94 -11.91
C ILE A 20 -5.46 1.61 -12.46
N ILE A 21 -6.78 1.43 -12.56
CA ILE A 21 -7.37 0.23 -13.17
C ILE A 21 -6.96 0.12 -14.63
N ASP A 22 -7.03 1.20 -15.40
CA ASP A 22 -6.63 1.21 -16.81
C ASP A 22 -5.16 0.81 -16.96
N ALA A 23 -4.28 1.34 -16.10
CA ALA A 23 -2.85 0.98 -16.06
C ALA A 23 -2.59 -0.49 -15.66
N ILE A 24 -3.47 -1.08 -14.86
CA ILE A 24 -3.43 -2.52 -14.55
C ILE A 24 -3.87 -3.33 -15.77
N LEU A 25 -4.97 -2.94 -16.42
CA LEU A 25 -5.57 -3.71 -17.52
C LEU A 25 -4.75 -3.64 -18.81
N ASN A 26 -4.04 -2.53 -19.05
CA ASN A 26 -3.20 -2.35 -20.24
C ASN A 26 -1.74 -2.81 -20.05
N GLY A 27 -1.38 -3.24 -18.83
CA GLY A 27 -0.04 -3.73 -18.48
C GLY A 27 1.02 -2.65 -18.30
N ASP A 28 0.64 -1.38 -18.18
CA ASP A 28 1.57 -0.29 -17.89
C ASP A 28 2.14 -0.40 -16.47
N ILE A 29 1.34 -0.89 -15.51
CA ILE A 29 1.78 -1.08 -14.13
C ILE A 29 2.92 -2.10 -14.01
N ASP A 30 2.92 -3.13 -14.84
CA ASP A 30 3.93 -4.20 -14.83
C ASP A 30 5.28 -3.73 -15.37
N LYS A 31 5.30 -2.63 -16.13
CA LYS A 31 6.49 -2.02 -16.73
C LYS A 31 7.01 -0.83 -15.93
N ALA A 32 6.21 -0.32 -14.98
CA ALA A 32 6.56 0.84 -14.19
C ALA A 32 7.73 0.52 -13.26
N GLU A 33 8.62 1.49 -13.08
CA GLU A 33 9.60 1.43 -12.00
C GLU A 33 8.85 1.42 -10.66
N THR A 34 9.30 0.57 -9.73
CA THR A 34 8.68 0.44 -8.43
C THR A 34 9.66 0.77 -7.31
N GLN A 35 9.15 1.35 -6.24
CA GLN A 35 9.84 1.44 -4.97
C GLN A 35 9.12 0.57 -3.93
N THR A 36 9.86 0.15 -2.90
CA THR A 36 9.27 -0.60 -1.78
C THR A 36 8.72 0.35 -0.74
N LEU A 37 7.41 0.25 -0.48
CA LEU A 37 6.78 0.92 0.66
C LEU A 37 7.27 0.25 1.96
N PRO A 38 7.88 0.99 2.89
CA PRO A 38 8.32 0.44 4.17
C PRO A 38 7.14 -0.09 4.98
N VAL A 39 7.43 -0.84 6.04
CA VAL A 39 6.48 -1.55 6.90
C VAL A 39 5.75 -2.70 6.20
N PHE A 40 5.06 -2.43 5.09
CA PHE A 40 4.24 -3.43 4.38
C PHE A 40 4.99 -4.18 3.26
N ASN A 41 6.18 -3.72 2.87
CA ASN A 41 6.99 -4.31 1.80
C ASN A 41 6.25 -4.41 0.45
N LEU A 42 5.35 -3.47 0.18
CA LEU A 42 4.60 -3.43 -1.08
C LEU A 42 5.43 -2.75 -2.17
N ALA A 43 5.50 -3.36 -3.35
CA ALA A 43 5.99 -2.67 -4.53
C ALA A 43 4.93 -1.67 -4.99
N ILE A 44 5.26 -0.38 -4.94
CA ILE A 44 4.40 0.70 -5.43
C ILE A 44 5.06 1.35 -6.65
N PRO A 45 4.32 1.67 -7.71
CA PRO A 45 4.89 2.34 -8.88
C PRO A 45 5.33 3.76 -8.51
N THR A 46 6.46 4.21 -9.06
CA THR A 46 6.95 5.58 -8.88
C THR A 46 6.17 6.59 -9.73
N ALA A 47 5.62 6.13 -10.86
CA ALA A 47 4.74 6.90 -11.75
C ALA A 47 3.79 5.96 -12.52
N LEU A 48 2.62 6.47 -12.89
CA LEU A 48 1.68 5.80 -13.81
C LEU A 48 1.04 6.82 -14.76
N PRO A 49 0.85 6.51 -16.05
CA PRO A 49 0.16 7.38 -16.99
C PRO A 49 -1.25 7.73 -16.49
N GLY A 50 -1.58 9.03 -16.49
CA GLY A 50 -2.92 9.51 -16.14
C GLY A 50 -3.25 9.50 -14.64
N VAL A 51 -2.32 9.12 -13.77
CA VAL A 51 -2.47 9.12 -12.31
C VAL A 51 -1.62 10.23 -11.69
N ASN A 52 -2.15 10.98 -10.71
CA ASN A 52 -1.33 11.91 -9.95
C ASN A 52 -0.24 11.15 -9.17
N SER A 53 1.04 11.44 -9.42
CA SER A 53 2.14 10.72 -8.76
C SER A 53 2.20 10.98 -7.25
N GLU A 54 1.69 12.12 -6.76
CA GLU A 54 1.65 12.47 -5.33
C GLU A 54 0.77 11.54 -4.48
N ILE A 55 -0.09 10.72 -5.12
CA ILE A 55 -0.95 9.75 -4.42
C ILE A 55 -0.41 8.32 -4.47
N LEU A 56 0.64 8.06 -5.25
CA LEU A 56 1.19 6.71 -5.44
C LEU A 56 1.96 6.25 -4.20
N ASP A 57 2.74 7.17 -3.60
CA ASP A 57 3.29 6.97 -2.27
C ASP A 57 2.32 7.55 -1.22
N PRO A 58 1.68 6.71 -0.38
CA PRO A 58 0.74 7.20 0.62
C PRO A 58 1.38 8.18 1.62
N ARG A 59 2.70 8.12 1.82
CA ARG A 59 3.45 9.03 2.71
C ARG A 59 3.37 10.48 2.26
N ASP A 60 3.30 10.72 0.96
CA ASP A 60 3.31 12.06 0.39
C ASP A 60 1.95 12.78 0.53
N THR A 61 0.90 12.04 0.92
CA THR A 61 -0.43 12.62 1.19
C THR A 61 -0.62 13.11 2.62
N TYR A 62 0.37 12.93 3.49
CA TYR A 62 0.37 13.46 4.85
C TYR A 62 1.11 14.80 4.88
N ALA A 63 0.67 15.72 5.75
CA ALA A 63 1.40 16.97 5.99
C ALA A 63 2.77 16.73 6.66
N ASP A 64 2.89 15.64 7.41
CA ASP A 64 4.12 15.18 8.04
C ASP A 64 4.22 13.65 7.87
N LYS A 65 5.33 13.19 7.30
CA LYS A 65 5.57 11.76 7.02
C LYS A 65 5.61 10.93 8.32
N ALA A 66 6.00 11.51 9.44
CA ALA A 66 5.97 10.82 10.74
C ALA A 66 4.55 10.40 11.15
N GLN A 67 3.51 11.10 10.68
CA GLN A 67 2.12 10.69 10.91
C GLN A 67 1.74 9.43 10.14
N TRP A 68 2.35 9.23 8.97
CA TRP A 68 2.19 7.98 8.23
C TRP A 68 2.86 6.84 8.99
N ASP A 69 4.08 7.03 9.50
CA ASP A 69 4.82 5.99 10.24
C ASP A 69 3.99 5.48 11.44
N VAL A 70 3.47 6.39 12.27
CA VAL A 70 2.62 6.03 13.43
C VAL A 70 1.37 5.23 13.02
N LYS A 71 0.71 5.62 11.93
CA LYS A 71 -0.49 4.92 11.44
C LYS A 71 -0.16 3.61 10.74
N ALA A 72 0.98 3.53 10.06
CA ALA A 72 1.47 2.34 9.41
C ALA A 72 1.80 1.27 10.45
N ASP A 73 2.46 1.65 11.54
CA ASP A 73 2.79 0.75 12.65
C ASP A 73 1.54 0.22 13.38
N ASP A 74 0.56 1.08 13.70
CA ASP A 74 -0.71 0.64 14.29
C ASP A 74 -1.45 -0.36 13.38
N LEU A 75 -1.47 -0.09 12.07
CA LEU A 75 -2.11 -0.98 11.11
C LEU A 75 -1.35 -2.29 10.98
N ALA A 76 -0.02 -2.25 10.90
CA ALA A 76 0.84 -3.44 10.85
C ALA A 76 0.59 -4.37 12.05
N ASP A 77 0.43 -3.79 13.23
CA ASP A 77 0.13 -4.53 14.47
C ASP A 77 -1.20 -5.26 14.40
N ARG A 78 -2.21 -4.59 13.85
CA ARG A 78 -3.53 -5.19 13.66
C ARG A 78 -3.48 -6.31 12.63
N PHE A 79 -2.66 -6.18 11.57
CA PHE A 79 -2.42 -7.25 10.61
C PHE A 79 -1.74 -8.45 11.26
N VAL A 80 -0.62 -8.25 11.95
CA VAL A 80 0.15 -9.32 12.62
C VAL A 80 -0.72 -10.02 13.66
N LYS A 81 -1.39 -9.27 14.54
CA LYS A 81 -2.28 -9.82 15.57
C LYS A 81 -3.45 -10.61 14.98
N ASN A 82 -4.04 -10.13 13.88
CA ASN A 82 -5.13 -10.86 13.25
C ASN A 82 -4.63 -12.13 12.55
N PHE A 83 -3.44 -12.08 11.95
CA PHE A 83 -2.89 -13.19 11.17
C PHE A 83 -2.43 -14.36 12.05
N ASP A 84 -2.12 -14.12 13.33
CA ASP A 84 -1.73 -15.14 14.31
C ASP A 84 -2.65 -16.37 14.32
N LYS A 85 -3.96 -16.17 14.11
CA LYS A 85 -4.99 -17.22 14.03
C LYS A 85 -4.77 -18.25 12.92
N TYR A 86 -3.93 -17.93 11.93
CA TYR A 86 -3.65 -18.77 10.77
C TYR A 86 -2.26 -19.41 10.83
N THR A 87 -1.54 -19.29 11.95
CA THR A 87 -0.16 -19.78 12.12
C THR A 87 -0.05 -21.18 12.72
N ASP A 88 -1.17 -21.90 12.79
CA ASP A 88 -1.26 -23.28 13.30
C ASP A 88 -0.79 -24.34 12.28
N THR A 89 -0.57 -23.94 11.02
CA THR A 89 -0.01 -24.80 9.97
C THR A 89 1.40 -24.34 9.57
N PRO A 90 2.27 -25.25 9.09
CA PRO A 90 3.59 -24.87 8.57
C PRO A 90 3.52 -23.84 7.44
N VAL A 91 2.48 -23.91 6.60
CA VAL A 91 2.24 -22.93 5.51
C VAL A 91 1.90 -21.57 6.11
N GLY A 92 0.98 -21.51 7.07
CA GLY A 92 0.63 -20.30 7.77
C GLY A 92 1.82 -19.63 8.48
N GLN A 93 2.63 -20.43 9.17
CA GLN A 93 3.87 -19.95 9.80
C GLN A 93 4.84 -19.37 8.76
N ALA A 94 4.99 -20.01 7.59
CA ALA A 94 5.85 -19.51 6.53
C ALA A 94 5.39 -18.15 5.99
N LEU A 95 4.08 -17.90 5.94
CA LEU A 95 3.50 -16.64 5.45
C LEU A 95 3.74 -15.45 6.39
N THR A 96 4.06 -15.66 7.66
CA THR A 96 4.44 -14.56 8.58
C THR A 96 5.67 -13.79 8.08
N LYS A 97 6.54 -14.43 7.28
CA LYS A 97 7.76 -13.83 6.74
C LYS A 97 7.52 -12.77 5.67
N VAL A 98 6.34 -12.77 5.04
CA VAL A 98 5.96 -11.83 3.95
C VAL A 98 4.94 -10.78 4.41
N GLY A 99 4.52 -10.82 5.68
CA GLY A 99 3.66 -9.81 6.27
C GLY A 99 4.39 -8.51 6.61
N PRO A 100 3.67 -7.54 7.21
CA PRO A 100 4.25 -6.29 7.67
C PRO A 100 5.35 -6.51 8.72
N LYS A 101 6.41 -5.70 8.68
CA LYS A 101 7.56 -5.73 9.62
C LYS A 101 7.90 -4.31 10.06
N ARG A 102 8.11 -4.12 11.37
CA ARG A 102 8.63 -2.88 11.94
C ARG A 102 10.16 -2.84 11.88
#